data_AF-A0A7S1Q0U8-F1
#
_entry.id   AF-A0A7S1Q0U8-F1
#
_cell.length_a   1.000
_cell.length_b   1.000
_cell.length_c   1.000
_cell.angle_alpha   90.00
_cell.angle_beta   90.00
_cell.angle_gamma   90.00
#
_symmetry.space_group_name_H-M   'P 1'
#
loop_
_entity.id
_entity.type
_entity.pdbx_description
1 polymer ?
#
loop_
_entity_poly.entity_id
_entity_poly.type
_entity_poly.pdbx_seq_one_letter_code
_entity_poly.pdbx_strand_id
1 'polypeptide(L)'
;QHYIDWLALRAYSMRSLGDPHHASLKDMRAALGEWTERGVPPRQLVLGIPLFARPGAALSTAGDRNEALRLSWRELAQSPQHRPPHGDRRGDVFTDVRTGKTWWASGPNTTRAKVAHVLAGGFGGVALRDLHLDASEGGLSLLRVASDSIRELSKQRLRLAQPVSLFQRAVTRSRSEGAGGQEEL
;
A
#
# COMPACT_ATOMS: atom_id res chain seq x y z
N GLN A 1 -11.45 18.94 -19.66
CA GLN A 1 -10.70 18.44 -18.49
C GLN A 1 -9.22 18.84 -18.58
N HIS A 2 -8.89 20.11 -18.85
CA HIS A 2 -7.51 20.54 -19.20
C HIS A 2 -6.82 21.43 -18.15
N TYR A 3 -7.39 21.57 -16.94
CA TYR A 3 -6.91 22.53 -15.95
C TYR A 3 -6.44 21.90 -14.63
N ILE A 4 -6.50 20.57 -14.52
CA ILE A 4 -6.12 19.84 -13.29
C ILE A 4 -5.14 18.74 -13.68
N ASP A 5 -3.92 18.81 -13.16
CA ASP A 5 -2.90 17.78 -13.36
C ASP A 5 -3.23 16.50 -12.60
N TRP A 6 -3.60 16.65 -11.32
CA TRP A 6 -3.99 15.56 -10.44
C TRP A 6 -4.88 16.04 -9.28
N LEU A 7 -5.59 15.10 -8.67
CA LEU A 7 -6.47 15.26 -7.51
C LEU A 7 -5.96 14.38 -6.37
N ALA A 8 -5.59 14.99 -5.25
CA ALA A 8 -5.30 14.24 -4.02
C ALA A 8 -6.59 13.85 -3.31
N LEU A 9 -6.96 12.58 -3.40
CA LEU A 9 -8.15 12.01 -2.78
C LEU A 9 -7.92 11.72 -1.31
N ARG A 10 -8.69 12.37 -0.45
CA ARG A 10 -8.67 12.19 0.99
C ARG A 10 -9.63 11.09 1.42
N ALA A 11 -9.31 9.84 1.13
CA ALA A 11 -10.09 8.67 1.56
C ALA A 11 -9.76 8.27 3.01
N TYR A 12 -9.93 9.22 3.93
CA TYR A 12 -9.70 9.06 5.36
C TYR A 12 -10.55 10.03 6.18
N SER A 13 -10.62 9.82 7.50
CA SER A 13 -11.59 10.47 8.38
C SER A 13 -13.05 10.16 8.00
N MET A 14 -13.25 9.05 7.30
CA MET A 14 -14.57 8.56 6.90
C MET A 14 -15.24 7.89 8.10
N ARG A 15 -16.57 7.96 8.11
CA ARG A 15 -17.43 7.20 9.02
C ARG A 15 -18.19 6.19 8.19
N SER A 16 -18.18 4.94 8.62
CA SER A 16 -18.85 3.85 7.92
C SER A 16 -19.88 3.22 8.85
N LEU A 17 -20.96 2.64 8.27
CA LEU A 17 -22.04 2.02 9.04
C LEU A 17 -21.57 0.84 9.91
N GLY A 18 -20.43 0.24 9.57
CA GLY A 18 -19.86 -0.87 10.35
C GLY A 18 -18.35 -1.02 10.27
N ASP A 19 -17.65 -0.12 9.57
CA ASP A 19 -16.19 -0.12 9.56
C ASP A 19 -15.67 0.94 10.56
N PRO A 20 -15.04 0.52 11.67
CA PRO A 20 -14.45 1.45 12.63
C PRO A 20 -13.16 2.10 12.10
N HIS A 21 -12.58 1.57 11.03
CA HIS A 21 -11.34 2.06 10.46
C HIS A 21 -11.60 3.29 9.58
N HIS A 22 -11.25 4.49 10.08
CA HIS A 22 -11.53 5.79 9.42
C HIS A 22 -10.85 6.01 8.05
N ALA A 23 -9.95 5.13 7.65
CA ALA A 23 -9.22 5.18 6.37
C ALA A 23 -9.03 3.78 5.76
N SER A 24 -10.06 2.94 5.72
CA SER A 24 -9.90 1.52 5.36
C SER A 24 -9.63 1.31 3.87
N LEU A 25 -9.26 0.07 3.49
CA LEU A 25 -9.16 -0.32 2.07
C LEU A 25 -10.52 -0.23 1.36
N LYS A 26 -11.62 -0.53 2.06
CA LYS A 26 -12.97 -0.44 1.53
C LYS A 26 -13.30 1.00 1.16
N ASP A 27 -13.08 1.93 2.09
CA ASP A 27 -13.35 3.35 1.90
C ASP A 27 -12.49 3.97 0.79
N MET A 28 -11.21 3.59 0.73
CA MET A 28 -10.32 3.95 -0.38
C MET A 28 -10.87 3.49 -1.74
N ARG A 29 -11.26 2.22 -1.86
CA ARG A 29 -11.78 1.65 -3.12
C ARG A 29 -13.05 2.35 -3.57
N ALA A 30 -13.98 2.59 -2.63
CA ALA A 30 -15.22 3.31 -2.91
C ALA A 30 -14.93 4.73 -3.41
N ALA A 31 -14.04 5.47 -2.73
CA ALA A 31 -13.68 6.83 -3.13
C ALA A 31 -13.00 6.88 -4.51
N LEU A 32 -12.05 5.98 -4.79
CA LEU A 32 -11.40 5.92 -6.11
C LEU A 32 -12.39 5.54 -7.22
N GLY A 33 -13.28 4.57 -6.93
CA GLY A 33 -14.33 4.13 -7.84
C GLY A 33 -15.28 5.26 -8.23
N GLU A 34 -15.83 5.97 -7.24
CA GLU A 34 -16.74 7.10 -7.44
C GLU A 34 -16.16 8.16 -8.38
N TRP A 35 -14.89 8.57 -8.16
CA TRP A 35 -14.26 9.58 -9.02
C TRP A 35 -13.95 9.05 -10.43
N THR A 36 -13.61 7.77 -10.55
CA THR A 36 -13.41 7.12 -11.85
C THR A 36 -14.73 7.04 -12.63
N GLU A 37 -15.82 6.66 -11.98
CA GLU A 37 -17.17 6.60 -12.56
C GLU A 37 -17.68 7.97 -13.01
N ARG A 38 -17.27 9.05 -12.31
CA ARG A 38 -17.49 10.44 -12.72
C ARG A 38 -16.59 10.92 -13.87
N GLY A 39 -15.78 10.03 -14.44
CA GLY A 39 -14.97 10.30 -15.62
C GLY A 39 -13.63 10.97 -15.33
N VAL A 40 -13.13 10.96 -14.08
CA VAL A 40 -11.75 11.37 -13.79
C VAL A 40 -10.80 10.23 -14.16
N PRO A 41 -9.82 10.44 -15.06
CA PRO A 41 -8.84 9.42 -15.40
C PRO A 41 -8.08 8.92 -14.17
N PRO A 42 -7.91 7.59 -13.98
CA PRO A 42 -7.19 7.02 -12.83
C PRO A 42 -5.81 7.65 -12.59
N ARG A 43 -5.06 7.90 -13.67
CA ARG A 43 -3.72 8.53 -13.61
C ARG A 43 -3.70 9.93 -12.98
N GLN A 44 -4.84 10.61 -12.89
CA GLN A 44 -4.97 11.92 -12.24
C GLN A 44 -5.35 11.78 -10.75
N LEU A 45 -5.72 10.60 -10.27
CA LEU A 45 -6.13 10.40 -8.89
C LEU A 45 -4.94 9.94 -8.04
N VAL A 46 -4.57 10.74 -7.04
CA VAL A 46 -3.50 10.43 -6.07
C VAL A 46 -4.15 10.13 -4.73
N LEU A 47 -3.91 8.95 -4.16
CA LEU A 47 -4.51 8.55 -2.89
C LEU A 47 -3.77 9.16 -1.70
N GLY A 48 -4.48 9.94 -0.88
CA GLY A 48 -4.00 10.39 0.43
C GLY A 48 -4.04 9.28 1.49
N ILE A 49 -2.90 9.03 2.15
CA ILE A 49 -2.76 8.12 3.30
C ILE A 49 -2.50 8.96 4.57
N PRO A 50 -3.36 8.85 5.61
CA PRO A 50 -3.16 9.60 6.86
C PRO A 50 -2.06 8.96 7.71
N LEU A 51 -1.24 9.80 8.35
CA LEU A 51 -0.23 9.38 9.34
C LEU A 51 -0.74 9.54 10.78
N PHE A 52 -2.03 9.27 11.02
CA PHE A 52 -2.64 9.37 12.33
C PHE A 52 -3.76 8.34 12.54
N ALA A 53 -4.00 8.02 13.81
CA ALA A 53 -5.09 7.21 14.28
C ALA A 53 -6.29 8.05 14.72
N ARG A 54 -7.46 7.43 14.74
CA ARG A 54 -8.67 7.97 15.38
C ARG A 54 -9.34 6.90 16.25
N PRO A 55 -10.15 7.30 17.24
CA PRO A 55 -11.09 6.39 17.88
C PRO A 55 -12.02 5.78 16.82
N GLY A 56 -12.51 4.56 17.06
CA GLY A 56 -13.35 3.84 16.09
C GLY A 56 -14.46 4.70 15.49
N ALA A 57 -14.53 4.75 14.16
CA ALA A 57 -15.43 5.63 13.40
C ALA A 57 -16.75 4.96 12.98
N ALA A 58 -17.05 3.77 13.52
CA ALA A 58 -18.26 3.04 13.20
C ALA A 58 -19.48 3.81 13.73
N LEU A 59 -20.47 4.05 12.86
CA LEU A 59 -21.69 4.77 13.25
C LEU A 59 -22.56 3.97 14.22
N SER A 60 -22.41 2.64 14.22
CA SER A 60 -23.19 1.70 15.03
C SER A 60 -22.74 1.59 16.49
N THR A 61 -21.55 2.10 16.85
CA THR A 61 -21.06 2.05 18.21
C THR A 61 -21.27 3.40 18.93
N ALA A 62 -21.61 3.36 20.21
CA ALA A 62 -21.65 4.52 21.10
C ALA A 62 -20.23 5.02 21.46
N GLY A 63 -19.28 4.89 20.53
CA GLY A 63 -17.88 5.25 20.73
C GLY A 63 -17.67 6.77 20.81
N ASP A 64 -16.44 7.14 21.16
CA ASP A 64 -15.99 8.52 21.26
C ASP A 64 -16.18 9.25 19.91
N ARG A 65 -17.20 10.10 19.84
CA ARG A 65 -17.59 10.83 18.62
C ARG A 65 -16.72 12.07 18.37
N ASN A 66 -15.75 12.36 19.24
CA ASN A 66 -14.93 13.55 19.11
C ASN A 66 -13.99 13.43 17.91
N GLU A 67 -14.38 14.11 16.83
CA GLU A 67 -13.66 14.11 15.58
C GLU A 67 -12.29 14.78 15.65
N ALA A 68 -12.07 15.64 16.63
CA ALA A 68 -10.79 16.32 16.82
C ALA A 68 -9.73 15.38 17.39
N LEU A 69 -10.11 14.25 17.98
CA LEU A 69 -9.15 13.31 18.56
C LEU A 69 -8.38 12.60 17.48
N ARG A 70 -7.07 12.87 17.46
CA ARG A 70 -6.07 12.23 16.62
C ARG A 70 -4.91 11.84 17.49
N LEU A 71 -4.31 10.71 17.17
CA LEU A 71 -3.04 10.29 17.73
C LEU A 71 -2.07 10.09 16.57
N SER A 72 -0.86 10.64 16.66
CA SER A 72 0.11 10.49 15.57
C SER A 72 0.47 9.02 15.37
N TRP A 73 0.80 8.62 14.14
CA TRP A 73 1.32 7.28 13.89
C TRP A 73 2.60 7.01 14.70
N ARG A 74 3.47 8.02 14.81
CA ARG A 74 4.67 8.00 15.66
C ARG A 74 4.35 7.57 17.09
N GLU A 75 3.45 8.29 17.77
CA GLU A 75 3.07 7.98 19.15
C GLU A 75 2.42 6.61 19.27
N LEU A 76 1.57 6.24 18.30
CA LEU A 76 0.88 4.95 18.29
C LEU A 76 1.86 3.78 18.13
N ALA A 77 2.81 3.88 17.20
CA ALA A 77 3.72 2.81 16.84
C ALA A 77 4.88 2.64 17.83
N GLN A 78 5.31 3.73 18.48
CA GLN A 78 6.48 3.73 19.38
C GLN A 78 6.09 3.60 20.86
N SER A 79 4.91 4.07 21.26
CA SER A 79 4.53 4.06 22.68
C SER A 79 4.20 2.65 23.18
N PRO A 80 4.74 2.21 24.33
CA PRO A 80 4.34 0.95 24.97
C PRO A 80 2.91 1.00 25.53
N GLN A 81 2.29 2.19 25.62
CA GLN A 81 0.92 2.36 26.09
C GLN A 81 -0.11 1.89 25.05
N HIS A 82 0.27 1.78 23.77
CA HIS A 82 -0.62 1.33 22.70
C HIS A 82 -0.22 -0.07 22.25
N ARG A 83 -1.06 -1.07 22.55
CA ARG A 83 -0.80 -2.46 22.21
C ARG A 83 -1.65 -2.90 21.01
N PRO A 84 -1.04 -3.40 19.93
CA PRO A 84 -1.80 -4.03 18.87
C PRO A 84 -2.37 -5.38 19.34
N PRO A 85 -3.49 -5.85 18.75
CA PRO A 85 -3.96 -7.21 18.93
C PRO A 85 -2.83 -8.21 18.63
N HIS A 86 -2.64 -9.19 19.52
CA HIS A 86 -1.62 -10.24 19.38
C HIS A 86 -0.16 -9.76 19.26
N GLY A 87 0.12 -8.48 19.56
CA GLY A 87 1.48 -7.93 19.47
C GLY A 87 1.95 -7.56 18.06
N ASP A 88 1.12 -7.72 17.02
CA ASP A 88 1.53 -7.35 15.64
C ASP A 88 1.34 -5.85 15.35
N ARG A 89 2.43 -5.10 15.44
CA ARG A 89 2.46 -3.65 15.13
C ARG A 89 2.23 -3.30 13.65
N ARG A 90 2.10 -4.29 12.77
CA ARG A 90 1.84 -4.07 11.34
C ARG A 90 0.36 -3.90 11.00
N GLY A 91 -0.53 -4.23 11.94
CA GLY A 91 -1.98 -4.10 11.81
C GLY A 91 -2.48 -2.68 11.98
N ASP A 92 -3.80 -2.53 11.99
CA ASP A 92 -4.48 -1.24 11.99
C ASP A 92 -5.10 -0.85 13.33
N VAL A 93 -5.10 -1.77 14.29
CA VAL A 93 -5.84 -1.64 15.55
C VAL A 93 -4.86 -1.60 16.70
N PHE A 94 -5.08 -0.69 17.64
CA PHE A 94 -4.25 -0.51 18.82
C PHE A 94 -5.14 -0.17 20.02
N THR A 95 -4.88 -0.79 21.16
CA THR A 95 -5.61 -0.51 22.40
C THR A 95 -4.69 0.21 23.38
N ASP A 96 -5.14 1.36 23.90
CA ASP A 96 -4.51 2.04 25.02
C ASP A 96 -4.69 1.20 26.29
N VAL A 97 -3.58 0.75 26.88
CA VAL A 97 -3.56 -0.14 28.05
C VAL A 97 -4.12 0.53 29.30
N ARG A 98 -4.01 1.86 29.42
CA ARG A 98 -4.47 2.61 30.58
C ARG A 98 -5.98 2.88 30.51
N THR A 99 -6.47 3.26 29.33
CA THR A 99 -7.86 3.70 29.16
C THR A 99 -8.78 2.64 28.56
N GLY A 100 -8.22 1.55 28.02
CA GLY A 100 -8.96 0.55 27.25
C GLY A 100 -9.43 1.05 25.87
N LYS A 101 -9.07 2.29 25.48
CA LYS A 101 -9.55 2.91 24.25
C LYS A 101 -8.89 2.30 23.01
N THR A 102 -9.70 1.97 22.02
CA THR A 102 -9.22 1.46 20.73
C THR A 102 -9.00 2.58 19.71
N TRP A 103 -7.83 2.56 19.09
CA TRP A 103 -7.37 3.46 18.05
C TRP A 103 -7.21 2.70 16.73
N TRP A 104 -7.67 3.31 15.64
CA TRP A 104 -7.62 2.78 14.29
C TRP A 104 -6.74 3.66 13.40
N ALA A 105 -5.76 3.07 12.73
CA ALA A 105 -4.83 3.75 11.82
C ALA A 105 -4.50 2.86 10.63
N SER A 106 -4.06 3.44 9.51
CA SER A 106 -3.46 2.63 8.44
C SER A 106 -2.07 2.18 8.86
N GLY A 107 -1.95 0.93 9.31
CA GLY A 107 -0.66 0.33 9.65
C GLY A 107 0.15 -0.04 8.40
N PRO A 108 1.34 -0.62 8.58
CA PRO A 108 2.18 -1.12 7.50
C PRO A 108 1.43 -2.02 6.51
N ASN A 109 0.64 -2.99 6.99
CA ASN A 109 -0.06 -3.94 6.09
C ASN A 109 -1.07 -3.23 5.19
N THR A 110 -1.91 -2.36 5.77
CA THR A 110 -2.88 -1.58 5.01
C THR A 110 -2.21 -0.58 4.09
N THR A 111 -1.10 0.04 4.50
CA THR A 111 -0.32 0.94 3.63
C THR A 111 0.22 0.20 2.40
N ARG A 112 0.81 -1.01 2.56
CA ARG A 112 1.24 -1.83 1.42
C ARG A 112 0.09 -2.18 0.50
N ALA A 113 -1.04 -2.61 1.07
CA ALA A 113 -2.23 -2.99 0.30
C ALA A 113 -2.83 -1.80 -0.48
N LYS A 114 -2.82 -0.60 0.10
CA LYS A 114 -3.23 0.64 -0.58
C LYS A 114 -2.30 0.95 -1.76
N VAL A 115 -0.98 0.91 -1.54
CA VAL A 115 0.01 1.12 -2.62
C VAL A 115 -0.18 0.10 -3.74
N ALA A 116 -0.33 -1.18 -3.40
CA ALA A 116 -0.54 -2.23 -4.38
C ALA A 116 -1.80 -1.97 -5.22
N HIS A 117 -2.91 -1.60 -4.58
CA HIS A 117 -4.15 -1.26 -5.28
C HIS A 117 -3.99 -0.04 -6.20
N VAL A 118 -3.35 1.02 -5.72
CA VAL A 118 -3.07 2.24 -6.51
C VAL A 118 -2.27 1.91 -7.77
N LEU A 119 -1.18 1.15 -7.63
CA LEU A 119 -0.34 0.80 -8.77
C LEU A 119 -1.03 -0.17 -9.74
N ALA A 120 -1.74 -1.17 -9.22
CA ALA A 120 -2.49 -2.13 -10.04
C ALA A 120 -3.61 -1.45 -10.85
N GLY A 121 -4.30 -0.47 -10.24
CA GLY A 121 -5.37 0.29 -10.89
C GLY A 121 -4.90 1.41 -11.82
N GLY A 122 -3.59 1.62 -11.98
CA GLY A 122 -3.06 2.69 -12.84
C GLY A 122 -3.35 4.09 -12.31
N PHE A 123 -3.52 4.22 -10.99
CA PHE A 123 -3.75 5.50 -10.34
C PHE A 123 -2.48 6.35 -10.28
N GLY A 124 -2.63 7.66 -10.12
CA GLY A 124 -1.53 8.64 -10.17
C GLY A 124 -0.48 8.49 -9.06
N GLY A 125 -0.81 7.80 -7.97
CA GLY A 125 0.13 7.46 -6.90
C GLY A 125 -0.47 7.55 -5.51
N VAL A 126 0.40 7.64 -4.50
CA VAL A 126 0.02 7.87 -3.10
C VAL A 126 0.67 9.15 -2.60
N ALA A 127 -0.01 9.86 -1.71
CA ALA A 127 0.50 11.00 -0.96
C ALA A 127 0.34 10.71 0.55
N LEU A 128 1.38 10.94 1.34
CA LEU A 128 1.30 10.83 2.79
C LEU A 128 1.03 12.20 3.39
N ARG A 129 0.03 12.28 4.27
CA ARG A 129 -0.36 13.53 4.91
C ARG A 129 0.33 13.68 6.26
N ASP A 130 0.77 14.91 6.56
CA ASP A 130 1.32 15.32 7.86
C ASP A 130 2.57 14.50 8.21
N LEU A 131 3.63 14.59 7.39
CA LEU A 131 4.87 13.79 7.51
C LEU A 131 5.53 13.85 8.90
N HIS A 132 5.32 14.94 9.64
CA HIS A 132 5.81 15.08 11.01
C HIS A 132 5.16 14.09 12.00
N LEU A 133 4.07 13.41 11.61
CA LEU A 133 3.39 12.38 12.39
C LEU A 133 3.92 10.96 12.10
N ASP A 134 4.85 10.78 11.16
CA ASP A 134 5.43 9.47 10.86
C ASP A 134 6.43 9.02 11.96
N ALA A 135 6.57 7.70 12.10
CA ALA A 135 7.61 7.10 12.92
C ALA A 135 8.98 7.27 12.24
N SER A 136 10.01 7.58 13.01
CA SER A 136 11.39 7.73 12.52
C SER A 136 12.11 6.38 12.33
N GLU A 137 11.66 5.33 13.02
CA GLU A 137 12.24 4.00 12.97
C GLU A 137 11.93 3.29 11.66
N GLY A 138 12.96 2.72 11.03
CA GLY A 138 12.90 2.24 9.65
C GLY A 138 11.81 1.21 9.37
N GLY A 139 11.54 0.30 10.31
CA GLY A 139 10.52 -0.74 10.17
C GLY A 139 9.09 -0.28 10.47
N LEU A 140 8.93 0.91 11.06
CA LEU A 140 7.62 1.45 11.47
C LEU A 140 7.22 2.69 10.65
N SER A 141 8.15 3.35 9.97
CA SER A 141 7.86 4.48 9.07
C SER A 141 6.92 4.06 7.93
N LEU A 142 5.73 4.64 7.88
CA LEU A 142 4.78 4.38 6.79
C LEU A 142 5.25 5.00 5.47
N LEU A 143 6.03 6.08 5.53
CA LEU A 143 6.69 6.65 4.34
C LEU A 143 7.63 5.62 3.70
N ARG A 144 8.48 4.97 4.51
CA ARG A 144 9.39 3.92 4.02
C ARG A 144 8.60 2.71 3.51
N VAL A 145 7.60 2.25 4.26
CA VAL A 145 6.72 1.15 3.82
C VAL A 145 6.10 1.45 2.45
N ALA A 146 5.59 2.66 2.23
CA ALA A 146 5.03 3.05 0.95
C ALA A 146 6.08 3.10 -0.16
N SER A 147 7.22 3.75 0.08
CA SER A 147 8.34 3.84 -0.88
C SER A 147 8.86 2.46 -1.28
N ASP A 148 9.09 1.57 -0.32
CA ASP A 148 9.62 0.23 -0.58
C ASP A 148 8.63 -0.62 -1.35
N SER A 149 7.33 -0.52 -1.02
CA SER A 149 6.26 -1.20 -1.76
C SER A 149 6.20 -0.74 -3.23
N ILE A 150 6.35 0.56 -3.49
CA ILE A 150 6.38 1.11 -4.85
C ILE A 150 7.58 0.54 -5.61
N ARG A 151 8.77 0.57 -5.01
CA ARG A 151 10.00 0.04 -5.63
C ARG A 151 9.89 -1.44 -5.95
N GLU A 152 9.35 -2.23 -5.02
CA GLU A 152 9.20 -3.68 -5.19
C GLU A 152 8.23 -4.01 -6.34
N LEU A 153 7.03 -3.42 -6.31
CA LEU A 153 6.01 -3.66 -7.34
C LEU A 153 6.45 -3.15 -8.72
N SER A 154 7.19 -2.05 -8.78
CA SER A 154 7.74 -1.54 -10.04
C SER A 154 8.78 -2.50 -10.63
N LYS A 155 9.66 -3.07 -9.81
CA LYS A 155 10.60 -4.11 -10.24
C LYS A 155 9.88 -5.37 -10.74
N GLN A 156 8.81 -5.78 -10.06
CA GLN A 156 8.00 -6.93 -10.49
C GLN A 156 7.34 -6.67 -11.86
N ARG A 157 6.76 -5.48 -12.08
CA ARG A 157 6.20 -5.10 -13.39
C ARG A 157 7.25 -5.10 -14.50
N LEU A 158 8.44 -4.56 -14.22
CA LEU A 158 9.54 -4.57 -15.20
C LEU A 158 9.98 -5.99 -15.56
N ARG A 159 10.04 -6.90 -14.59
CA ARG A 159 10.36 -8.32 -14.84
C ARG A 159 9.32 -9.01 -15.71
N LEU A 160 8.03 -8.74 -15.46
CA LEU A 160 6.93 -9.33 -16.26
C LEU A 160 6.82 -8.72 -17.66
N ALA A 161 7.25 -7.48 -17.84
CA ALA A 161 7.23 -6.80 -19.14
C ALA A 161 8.41 -7.18 -20.05
N GLN A 162 9.44 -7.88 -19.53
CA GLN A 162 10.50 -8.39 -20.39
C GLN A 162 9.93 -9.47 -21.30
N PRO A 163 10.07 -9.35 -22.63
CA PRO A 163 9.61 -10.37 -23.54
C PRO A 163 10.32 -11.68 -23.16
N VAL A 164 9.53 -12.73 -22.96
CA VAL A 164 10.08 -14.09 -22.81
C VAL A 164 10.88 -14.34 -24.09
N SER A 165 12.21 -14.32 -23.99
CA SER A 165 13.06 -14.69 -25.10
C SER A 165 12.84 -16.17 -25.39
N LEU A 166 11.96 -16.46 -26.34
CA LEU A 166 11.71 -17.82 -26.85
C LEU A 166 12.90 -18.37 -27.63
N PHE A 167 13.95 -17.56 -27.84
CA PHE A 167 15.22 -18.01 -28.42
C PHE A 167 16.14 -18.59 -27.34
N GLN A 168 15.70 -19.66 -26.67
CA GLN A 168 16.66 -20.66 -26.21
C GLN A 168 17.14 -21.41 -27.45
N ARG A 169 18.25 -20.95 -28.02
CA ARG A 169 18.98 -21.66 -29.08
C ARG A 169 19.11 -23.13 -28.70
N ALA A 170 18.42 -24.00 -29.42
CA ALA A 170 18.79 -25.41 -29.51
C ALA A 170 20.21 -25.44 -30.08
N VAL A 171 21.20 -25.57 -29.21
CA VAL A 171 22.56 -25.92 -29.61
C VAL A 171 22.52 -27.40 -29.94
N THR A 172 22.04 -27.74 -31.13
CA THR A 172 22.23 -29.05 -31.72
C THR A 172 23.72 -29.19 -31.99
N ARG A 173 24.45 -29.89 -31.10
CA ARG A 173 25.80 -30.34 -31.39
C ARG A 173 25.72 -31.30 -32.58
N SER A 174 26.09 -30.82 -33.77
CA SER A 174 26.40 -31.67 -34.90
C SER A 174 27.59 -32.55 -34.51
N ARG A 175 27.36 -33.85 -34.33
CA ARG A 175 28.41 -34.86 -34.34
C ARG A 175 28.84 -35.04 -35.79
N SER A 176 29.95 -34.43 -36.17
CA SER A 176 30.77 -34.93 -37.26
C SER A 176 31.76 -35.94 -36.67
N GLU A 177 31.39 -37.21 -36.64
CA GLU A 177 32.38 -38.30 -36.50
C GLU A 177 32.85 -38.65 -37.91
N GLY A 178 34.16 -38.49 -38.10
CA GLY A 178 34.82 -38.52 -39.39
C GLY A 178 35.03 -39.94 -39.90
N ALA A 179 34.82 -40.08 -41.21
CA ALA A 179 35.43 -41.13 -42.01
C ALA A 179 36.92 -40.78 -42.18
N GLY A 180 37.78 -41.66 -41.68
CA GLY A 180 39.23 -41.61 -41.90
C GLY A 180 39.72 -43.02 -42.18
N GLY A 181 39.36 -43.56 -43.34
CA GLY A 181 40.04 -44.72 -43.92
C GLY A 181 41.34 -44.25 -44.57
N GLN A 182 42.47 -44.76 -44.10
CA GLN A 182 43.73 -44.75 -44.84
C GLN A 182 43.96 -46.17 -45.36
N GLU A 183 43.79 -46.32 -46.68
CA GLU A 183 44.54 -47.29 -47.48
C GLU A 183 45.93 -46.70 -47.71
N GLU A 184 46.98 -47.48 -47.48
CA GLU A 184 48.20 -47.41 -48.30
C GLU A 184 49.01 -48.72 -48.14
N LEU A 185 49.13 -49.42 -49.27
CA LEU A 185 50.27 -50.18 -49.82
C LEU A 185 51.07 -51.14 -48.93
#